data_AF-A0A345QJM8-F1
#
_entry.id   AF-A0A345QJM8-F1
#
_cell.length_a   1.000
_cell.length_b   1.000
_cell.length_c   1.000
_cell.angle_alpha   90.00
_cell.angle_beta   90.00
_cell.angle_gamma   90.00
#
_symmetry.space_group_name_H-M   'P 1'
#
loop_
_entity.id
_entity.type
_entity.pdbx_description
1 polymer ?
#
loop_
_entity_poly.entity_id
_entity_poly.type
_entity_poly.pdbx_seq_one_letter_code
_entity_poly.pdbx_strand_id
1 'polypeptide(L)'
;MWSHIPAVMRQRKGALDILFQRYGFGRPDLERAVNSATSAVTLIAQDTIRPYENKGSGRKLNEMRLFDLPWPRTVLRGLGDAPVTLRVALSTFIEPNPSEVARGRKNRYGSHGLRFALKGADEDIDQFTRRVGRTATDELVDDNGPGSGEWQFGYNRRSVGSLHIDTLTIPASDLAQRGVMAVYPVGGWWKESRKVDPARCLTRFSLVAEIDAEEQEVDLYAEVQQAIAARNVVQV
;
A
#
# COMPACT_ATOMS: atom_id res chain seq x y z
N MET A 1 12.03 18.95 9.16
CA MET A 1 11.92 17.48 9.26
C MET A 1 13.28 16.80 9.10
N TRP A 2 13.94 16.94 7.94
CA TRP A 2 15.23 16.29 7.63
C TRP A 2 16.46 16.75 8.43
N SER A 3 16.33 17.81 9.24
CA SER A 3 17.38 18.30 10.15
C SER A 3 17.72 17.30 11.26
N HIS A 4 16.81 16.39 11.59
CA HIS A 4 17.02 15.34 12.61
C HIS A 4 17.73 14.10 12.08
N ILE A 5 18.04 14.03 10.79
CA ILE A 5 18.77 12.93 10.17
C ILE A 5 20.01 13.48 9.45
N PRO A 6 21.23 13.09 9.88
CA PRO A 6 22.46 13.42 9.17
C PRO A 6 22.37 13.00 7.71
N ALA A 7 22.82 13.85 6.77
CA ALA A 7 22.69 13.60 5.34
C ALA A 7 23.23 12.21 4.92
N VAL A 8 24.37 11.82 5.47
CA VAL A 8 25.03 10.51 5.26
C VAL A 8 24.20 9.30 5.71
N MET A 9 23.24 9.50 6.61
CA MET A 9 22.37 8.42 7.12
C MET A 9 21.03 8.33 6.39
N ARG A 10 20.67 9.32 5.56
CA ARG A 10 19.33 9.37 4.91
C ARG A 10 19.07 8.21 3.95
N GLN A 11 20.12 7.60 3.40
CA GLN A 11 20.01 6.40 2.55
C GLN A 11 19.68 5.14 3.37
N ARG A 12 19.96 5.14 4.68
CA ARG A 12 19.61 4.02 5.56
C ARG A 12 18.16 4.19 5.99
N LYS A 13 17.28 3.29 5.53
CA LYS A 13 15.85 3.31 5.89
C LYS A 13 15.64 3.40 7.42
N GLY A 14 16.51 2.78 8.22
CA GLY A 14 16.45 2.86 9.70
C GLY A 14 16.78 4.20 10.34
N ALA A 15 17.47 5.10 9.63
CA ALA A 15 17.65 6.46 10.13
C ALA A 15 16.33 7.25 10.14
N LEU A 16 15.32 6.79 9.38
CA LEU A 16 14.00 7.43 9.28
C LEU A 16 13.11 7.17 10.52
N ASP A 17 13.47 6.24 11.40
CA ASP A 17 12.65 5.83 12.55
C ASP A 17 12.33 7.01 13.50
N ILE A 18 13.28 7.94 13.66
CA ILE A 18 13.08 9.16 14.45
C ILE A 18 11.99 10.08 13.88
N LEU A 19 11.79 10.07 12.55
CA LEU A 19 10.76 10.88 11.90
C LEU A 19 9.38 10.27 12.13
N PHE A 20 9.24 8.95 11.99
CA PHE A 20 7.97 8.27 12.24
C PHE A 20 7.50 8.44 13.69
N GLN A 21 8.42 8.35 14.65
CA GLN A 21 8.08 8.53 16.07
C GLN A 21 7.62 9.94 16.41
N ARG A 22 8.14 10.97 15.73
CA ARG A 22 7.86 12.37 16.04
C ARG A 22 6.73 12.97 15.20
N TYR A 23 6.63 12.57 13.94
CA TYR A 23 5.81 13.23 12.92
C TYR A 23 4.95 12.26 12.11
N GLY A 24 5.07 10.95 12.34
CA GLY A 24 4.42 9.93 11.50
C GLY A 24 4.84 10.06 10.03
N PHE A 25 3.87 9.97 9.14
CA PHE A 25 4.05 10.14 7.68
C PHE A 25 3.87 11.60 7.21
N GLY A 26 3.60 12.54 8.13
CA GLY A 26 3.26 13.91 7.78
C GLY A 26 4.46 14.70 7.25
N ARG A 27 4.46 14.99 5.94
CA ARG A 27 5.34 15.98 5.32
C ARG A 27 4.48 17.08 4.69
N PRO A 28 4.31 18.25 5.34
CA PRO A 28 3.65 19.36 4.70
C PRO A 28 4.47 19.80 3.49
N ASP A 29 3.81 19.95 2.35
CA ASP A 29 4.40 20.37 1.09
C ASP A 29 3.48 21.44 0.50
N LEU A 30 3.97 22.69 0.50
CA LEU A 30 3.16 23.84 0.11
C LEU A 30 2.85 23.81 -1.38
N GLU A 31 3.83 23.47 -2.21
CA GLU A 31 3.68 23.41 -3.66
C GLU A 31 2.59 22.40 -4.04
N ARG A 32 2.65 21.21 -3.46
CA ARG A 32 1.59 20.22 -3.62
C ARG A 32 0.25 20.64 -3.04
N ALA A 33 0.22 21.42 -1.97
CA ALA A 33 -1.03 21.82 -1.33
C ALA A 33 -1.79 22.90 -2.12
N VAL A 34 -1.07 23.72 -2.90
CA VAL A 34 -1.66 24.82 -3.68
C VAL A 34 -1.87 24.46 -5.15
N ASN A 35 -1.19 23.44 -5.65
CA ASN A 35 -1.25 23.04 -7.06
C ASN A 35 -2.15 21.82 -7.28
N SER A 36 -2.87 21.83 -8.41
CA SER A 36 -3.51 20.66 -9.00
C SER A 36 -2.99 20.54 -10.42
N ALA A 37 -2.00 19.68 -10.63
CA ALA A 37 -1.35 19.50 -11.92
C ALA A 37 -2.01 18.38 -12.73
N THR A 38 -2.11 18.56 -14.04
CA THR A 38 -2.56 17.49 -14.98
C THR A 38 -1.57 16.32 -15.03
N SER A 39 -0.31 16.57 -14.66
CA SER A 39 0.77 15.59 -14.52
C SER A 39 0.68 14.76 -13.23
N ALA A 40 -0.33 15.00 -12.38
CA ALA A 40 -0.57 14.22 -11.18
C ALA A 40 -2.02 13.71 -11.12
N VAL A 41 -2.20 12.46 -10.71
CA VAL A 41 -3.52 11.85 -10.55
C VAL A 41 -3.61 11.06 -9.25
N THR A 42 -4.72 11.22 -8.53
CA THR A 42 -5.00 10.46 -7.31
C THR A 42 -6.20 9.54 -7.54
N LEU A 43 -5.96 8.24 -7.38
CA LEU A 43 -6.95 7.18 -7.45
C LEU A 43 -7.33 6.76 -6.04
N ILE A 44 -8.63 6.66 -5.76
CA ILE A 44 -9.15 6.24 -4.46
C ILE A 44 -10.06 5.04 -4.67
N ALA A 45 -9.72 3.92 -4.06
CA ALA A 45 -10.55 2.72 -4.00
C ALA A 45 -10.97 2.46 -2.55
N GLN A 46 -12.28 2.30 -2.32
CA GLN A 46 -12.84 1.91 -1.04
C GLN A 46 -13.48 0.55 -1.18
N ASP A 47 -13.19 -0.35 -0.24
CA ASP A 47 -13.76 -1.69 -0.26
C ASP A 47 -13.81 -2.26 1.16
N THR A 48 -14.36 -3.47 1.26
CA THR A 48 -14.42 -4.28 2.45
C THR A 48 -13.70 -5.61 2.25
N ILE A 49 -13.11 -6.11 3.32
CA ILE A 49 -12.39 -7.38 3.31
C ILE A 49 -12.73 -8.17 4.57
N ARG A 50 -12.86 -9.49 4.43
CA ARG A 50 -12.92 -10.42 5.54
C ARG A 50 -11.54 -11.06 5.74
N PRO A 51 -10.71 -10.51 6.64
CA PRO A 51 -9.30 -10.87 6.69
C PRO A 51 -9.03 -12.30 7.19
N TYR A 52 -9.92 -12.88 8.00
CA TYR A 52 -9.71 -14.19 8.61
C TYR A 52 -10.93 -15.09 8.51
N GLU A 53 -10.69 -16.41 8.50
CA GLU A 53 -11.72 -17.44 8.56
C GLU A 53 -11.39 -18.48 9.66
N ASN A 54 -12.42 -19.14 10.17
CA ASN A 54 -12.24 -20.32 11.02
C ASN A 54 -12.03 -21.55 10.13
N LYS A 55 -10.92 -22.26 10.31
CA LYS A 55 -10.64 -23.51 9.59
C LYS A 55 -10.10 -24.57 10.56
N GLY A 56 -10.93 -25.56 10.86
CA GLY A 56 -10.64 -26.55 11.90
C GLY A 56 -10.60 -25.90 13.28
N SER A 57 -9.54 -26.18 14.05
CA SER A 57 -9.36 -25.66 15.42
C SER A 57 -8.68 -24.29 15.50
N GLY A 58 -8.34 -23.66 14.37
CA GLY A 58 -7.59 -22.40 14.31
C GLY A 58 -8.12 -21.40 13.29
N ARG A 59 -7.54 -20.18 13.32
CA ARG A 59 -7.82 -19.13 12.35
C ARG A 59 -6.78 -19.11 11.25
N LYS A 60 -7.24 -18.89 10.02
CA LYS A 60 -6.39 -18.69 8.84
C LYS A 60 -6.69 -17.34 8.20
N LEU A 61 -5.74 -16.88 7.39
CA LEU A 61 -5.97 -15.79 6.45
C LEU A 61 -7.04 -16.23 5.46
N ASN A 62 -7.91 -15.31 5.06
CA ASN A 62 -9.08 -15.61 4.21
C ASN A 62 -9.00 -14.88 2.88
N GLU A 63 -9.39 -13.60 2.84
CA GLU A 63 -9.47 -12.84 1.60
C GLU A 63 -8.19 -12.04 1.32
N MET A 64 -7.92 -11.85 0.03
CA MET A 64 -7.03 -10.84 -0.52
C MET A 64 -7.82 -10.10 -1.61
N ARG A 65 -7.72 -8.77 -1.64
CA ARG A 65 -8.36 -7.94 -2.65
C ARG A 65 -7.33 -7.50 -3.67
N LEU A 66 -7.57 -7.82 -4.95
CA LEU A 66 -6.76 -7.35 -6.07
C LEU A 66 -7.47 -6.17 -6.74
N PHE A 67 -6.71 -5.11 -7.00
CA PHE A 67 -7.17 -3.87 -7.63
C PHE A 67 -6.38 -3.66 -8.92
N ASP A 68 -7.01 -3.90 -10.07
CA ASP A 68 -6.53 -3.38 -11.36
C ASP A 68 -7.05 -1.95 -11.49
N LEU A 69 -6.28 -1.00 -10.98
CA LEU A 69 -6.64 0.41 -11.02
C LEU A 69 -6.62 0.92 -12.48
N PRO A 70 -7.43 1.94 -12.82
CA PRO A 70 -7.45 2.51 -14.18
C PRO A 70 -6.15 3.29 -14.43
N TRP A 71 -5.08 2.55 -14.68
CA TRP A 71 -3.72 3.07 -14.81
C TRP A 71 -3.55 3.80 -16.16
N PRO A 72 -2.91 4.97 -16.21
CA PRO A 72 -2.65 5.69 -17.47
C PRO A 72 -1.51 5.02 -18.26
N ARG A 73 -1.75 3.79 -18.73
CA ARG A 73 -0.71 2.92 -19.33
C ARG A 73 -0.17 3.47 -20.64
N THR A 74 -0.95 4.25 -21.39
CA THR A 74 -0.56 4.78 -22.69
C THR A 74 0.38 5.96 -22.50
N VAL A 75 0.00 6.92 -21.65
CA VAL A 75 0.83 8.08 -21.32
C VAL A 75 2.12 7.64 -20.61
N LEU A 76 2.04 6.73 -19.64
CA LEU A 76 3.22 6.22 -18.94
C LEU A 76 4.20 5.47 -19.87
N ARG A 77 3.70 4.71 -20.86
CA ARG A 77 4.58 4.09 -21.86
C ARG A 77 5.24 5.12 -22.78
N GLY A 78 4.52 6.19 -23.15
CA GLY A 78 5.05 7.28 -23.96
C GLY A 78 6.18 8.05 -23.27
N LEU A 79 6.17 8.10 -21.94
CA LEU A 79 7.21 8.74 -21.12
C LEU A 79 8.51 7.92 -21.02
N GLY A 80 8.51 6.63 -21.40
CA GLY A 80 9.71 5.80 -21.41
C GLY A 80 10.41 5.76 -20.05
N ASP A 81 11.69 6.14 -20.04
CA ASP A 81 12.55 6.09 -18.84
C ASP A 81 12.42 7.32 -17.94
N ALA A 82 11.51 8.25 -18.24
CA ALA A 82 11.28 9.40 -17.38
C ALA A 82 10.88 8.93 -15.97
N PRO A 83 11.49 9.50 -14.91
CA PRO A 83 11.16 9.11 -13.55
C PRO A 83 9.75 9.59 -13.20
N VAL A 84 8.95 8.68 -12.66
CA VAL A 84 7.61 8.99 -12.12
C VAL A 84 7.51 8.48 -10.69
N THR A 85 6.76 9.20 -9.87
CA THR A 85 6.60 8.88 -8.46
C THR A 85 5.23 8.27 -8.22
N LEU A 86 5.18 7.07 -7.63
CA LEU A 86 3.97 6.45 -7.11
C LEU A 86 3.98 6.54 -5.58
N ARG A 87 2.96 7.18 -5.01
CA ARG A 87 2.69 7.19 -3.57
C ARG A 87 1.43 6.38 -3.27
N VAL A 88 1.55 5.43 -2.35
CA VAL A 88 0.41 4.59 -1.93
C VAL A 88 0.12 4.82 -0.47
N ALA A 89 -1.16 4.99 -0.14
CA ALA A 89 -1.67 5.03 1.23
C ALA A 89 -2.78 4.00 1.41
N LEU A 90 -2.61 3.09 2.36
CA LEU A 90 -3.66 2.20 2.85
C LEU A 90 -4.10 2.69 4.22
N SER A 91 -5.38 3.05 4.34
CA SER A 91 -5.99 3.50 5.58
C SER A 91 -7.05 2.51 6.05
N THR A 92 -7.00 2.18 7.34
CA THR A 92 -7.95 1.25 7.97
C THR A 92 -8.39 1.82 9.31
N PHE A 93 -9.67 1.62 9.65
CA PHE A 93 -10.14 1.90 11.00
C PHE A 93 -9.66 0.78 11.92
N ILE A 94 -8.87 1.15 12.92
CA ILE A 94 -8.38 0.21 13.94
C ILE A 94 -9.51 -0.04 14.93
N GLU A 95 -9.91 -1.29 15.08
CA GLU A 95 -10.73 -1.68 16.22
C GLU A 95 -9.82 -1.68 17.46
N PRO A 96 -10.21 -1.10 18.60
CA PRO A 96 -9.38 -1.11 19.80
C PRO A 96 -9.48 -2.45 20.54
N ASN A 97 -8.39 -2.85 21.21
CA ASN A 97 -8.43 -3.92 22.22
C ASN A 97 -8.08 -3.33 23.59
N PRO A 98 -9.07 -2.84 24.34
CA PRO A 98 -8.84 -2.20 25.63
C PRO A 98 -8.46 -3.20 26.74
N SER A 99 -8.53 -4.52 26.49
CA SER A 99 -8.53 -5.55 27.55
C SER A 99 -7.25 -6.36 27.69
N GLU A 100 -6.18 -6.07 26.93
CA GLU A 100 -4.91 -6.79 27.08
C GLU A 100 -3.76 -5.86 27.48
N VAL A 101 -3.27 -6.04 28.72
CA VAL A 101 -1.85 -5.84 29.00
C VAL A 101 -1.14 -6.92 28.20
N ALA A 102 -0.32 -6.54 27.21
CA ALA A 102 0.44 -7.48 26.38
C ALA A 102 1.36 -8.37 27.24
N ARG A 103 0.81 -9.41 27.85
CA ARG A 103 1.51 -10.33 28.75
C ARG A 103 2.43 -11.20 27.91
N GLY A 104 3.70 -10.83 27.86
CA GLY A 104 4.79 -11.69 27.37
C GLY A 104 5.13 -11.61 25.88
N ARG A 105 4.39 -10.85 25.06
CA ARG A 105 4.77 -10.52 23.68
C ARG A 105 4.76 -9.02 23.45
N LYS A 106 5.94 -8.41 23.54
CA LYS A 106 6.17 -7.01 23.15
C LYS A 106 5.73 -6.88 21.68
N ASN A 107 4.69 -6.12 21.38
CA ASN A 107 4.23 -5.73 20.02
C ASN A 107 3.14 -6.54 19.31
N ARG A 108 2.02 -6.93 19.94
CA ARG A 108 0.84 -7.37 19.17
C ARG A 108 -0.42 -6.58 19.47
N TYR A 109 -0.55 -5.43 18.81
CA TYR A 109 -1.87 -4.97 18.43
C TYR A 109 -1.87 -4.23 17.08
N GLY A 110 -2.24 -4.95 16.04
CA GLY A 110 -2.45 -4.44 14.68
C GLY A 110 -3.84 -4.80 14.16
N SER A 111 -4.88 -4.77 15.01
CA SER A 111 -6.30 -5.04 14.68
C SER A 111 -6.49 -6.10 13.58
N HIS A 112 -6.73 -5.62 12.36
CA HIS A 112 -7.01 -6.39 11.15
C HIS A 112 -5.77 -6.88 10.40
N GLY A 113 -4.61 -6.22 10.59
CA GLY A 113 -3.34 -6.59 9.99
C GLY A 113 -3.27 -6.35 8.49
N LEU A 114 -4.01 -5.39 7.93
CA LEU A 114 -3.99 -5.17 6.47
C LEU A 114 -2.67 -4.57 6.00
N ARG A 115 -2.20 -5.03 4.85
CA ARG A 115 -1.00 -4.57 4.14
C ARG A 115 -1.35 -4.38 2.67
N PHE A 116 -0.47 -3.66 1.96
CA PHE A 116 -0.54 -3.56 0.51
C PHE A 116 0.72 -4.10 -0.16
N ALA A 117 0.56 -4.55 -1.40
CA ALA A 117 1.66 -4.90 -2.30
C ALA A 117 1.35 -4.42 -3.72
N LEU A 118 2.41 -4.16 -4.48
CA LEU A 118 2.35 -3.80 -5.89
C LEU A 118 2.88 -4.97 -6.72
N LYS A 119 2.26 -5.23 -7.88
CA LYS A 119 2.75 -6.21 -8.85
C LYS A 119 4.11 -5.76 -9.40
N GLY A 120 5.07 -6.66 -9.54
CA GLY A 120 6.33 -6.37 -10.26
C GLY A 120 6.06 -6.16 -11.77
N ALA A 121 6.97 -5.50 -12.49
CA ALA A 121 6.79 -5.27 -13.94
C ALA A 121 6.70 -6.61 -14.70
N ASP A 122 7.69 -7.48 -14.50
CA ASP A 122 7.81 -8.80 -15.13
C ASP A 122 7.00 -9.92 -14.46
N GLU A 123 6.12 -9.57 -13.52
CA GLU A 123 5.35 -10.52 -12.74
C GLU A 123 3.92 -10.65 -13.29
N ASP A 124 3.45 -11.88 -13.51
CA ASP A 124 2.05 -12.15 -13.83
C ASP A 124 1.16 -12.15 -12.57
N ILE A 125 -0.17 -12.18 -12.74
CA ILE A 125 -1.11 -12.09 -11.60
C ILE A 125 -1.02 -13.31 -10.67
N ASP A 126 -0.73 -14.50 -11.20
CA ASP A 126 -0.64 -15.73 -10.42
C ASP A 126 0.64 -15.78 -9.59
N GLN A 127 1.76 -15.39 -10.19
CA GLN A 127 3.04 -15.19 -9.52
C GLN A 127 2.91 -14.15 -8.41
N PHE A 128 2.26 -13.02 -8.71
CA PHE A 128 1.97 -11.97 -7.73
C PHE A 128 1.16 -12.48 -6.55
N THR A 129 0.06 -13.18 -6.83
CA THR A 129 -0.80 -13.74 -5.80
C THR A 129 -0.06 -14.76 -4.92
N ARG A 130 0.76 -15.63 -5.52
CA ARG A 130 1.58 -16.60 -4.79
C ARG A 130 2.62 -15.92 -3.92
N ARG A 131 3.30 -14.88 -4.44
CA ARG A 131 4.28 -14.09 -3.69
C ARG A 131 3.64 -13.44 -2.47
N VAL A 132 2.52 -12.72 -2.66
CA VAL A 132 1.79 -12.08 -1.57
C VAL A 132 1.32 -13.10 -0.54
N GLY A 133 0.81 -14.27 -0.98
CA GLY A 133 0.38 -15.34 -0.08
C GLY A 133 1.50 -15.89 0.82
N ARG A 134 2.72 -16.03 0.29
CA ARG A 134 3.91 -16.41 1.08
C ARG A 134 4.28 -15.33 2.09
N THR A 135 4.39 -14.07 1.64
CA THR A 135 4.69 -12.92 2.51
C THR A 135 3.68 -12.82 3.66
N ALA A 136 2.41 -13.06 3.39
CA ALA A 136 1.34 -12.96 4.38
C ALA A 136 1.41 -14.06 5.46
N THR A 137 1.85 -15.27 5.08
CA THR A 137 1.83 -16.46 5.96
C THR A 137 3.02 -16.50 6.89
N ASP A 138 4.22 -16.26 6.38
CA ASP A 138 5.43 -16.58 7.12
C ASP A 138 5.85 -15.44 8.07
N GLU A 139 5.14 -14.31 8.10
CA GLU A 139 5.54 -13.06 8.78
C GLU A 139 7.03 -12.70 8.51
N LEU A 140 7.58 -13.22 7.40
CA LEU A 140 8.98 -13.11 7.05
C LEU A 140 9.32 -11.68 6.62
N VAL A 141 10.62 -11.38 6.63
CA VAL A 141 11.18 -10.22 5.95
C VAL A 141 10.70 -10.28 4.50
N ASP A 142 9.91 -9.28 4.13
CA ASP A 142 9.22 -9.18 2.86
C ASP A 142 10.16 -9.34 1.66
N ASP A 143 9.83 -10.29 0.78
CA ASP A 143 10.45 -10.44 -0.54
C ASP A 143 10.10 -9.24 -1.45
N ASN A 144 9.04 -8.48 -1.16
CA ASN A 144 8.55 -7.26 -1.84
C ASN A 144 8.41 -7.35 -3.38
N GLY A 145 8.73 -8.50 -3.98
CA GLY A 145 8.92 -8.65 -5.41
C GLY A 145 10.27 -8.09 -5.89
N PRO A 146 10.59 -8.25 -7.18
CA PRO A 146 11.70 -7.54 -7.81
C PRO A 146 11.56 -6.04 -7.51
N GLY A 147 12.59 -5.41 -6.93
CA GLY A 147 12.54 -3.98 -6.59
C GLY A 147 12.19 -3.65 -5.13
N SER A 148 12.29 -4.59 -4.19
CA SER A 148 12.10 -4.34 -2.74
C SER A 148 12.87 -3.14 -2.15
N GLY A 149 13.97 -2.76 -2.80
CA GLY A 149 14.76 -1.56 -2.49
C GLY A 149 14.11 -0.24 -2.89
N GLU A 150 13.24 -0.22 -3.90
CA GLU A 150 12.68 0.97 -4.58
C GLU A 150 11.79 1.81 -3.66
N TRP A 151 11.08 1.16 -2.75
CA TRP A 151 10.23 1.84 -1.76
C TRP A 151 11.06 2.67 -0.78
N GLN A 152 10.69 3.94 -0.59
CA GLN A 152 11.40 4.88 0.25
C GLN A 152 11.51 4.40 1.71
N PHE A 153 10.41 3.91 2.29
CA PHE A 153 10.38 3.45 3.68
C PHE A 153 10.58 1.94 3.79
N GLY A 154 10.04 1.21 2.81
CA GLY A 154 10.06 -0.24 2.77
C GLY A 154 9.07 -0.86 3.75
N TYR A 155 8.84 -2.17 3.57
CA TYR A 155 7.80 -2.93 4.24
C TYR A 155 7.69 -2.72 5.75
N ASN A 156 8.81 -2.84 6.48
CA ASN A 156 8.81 -2.77 7.94
C ASN A 156 8.36 -1.41 8.48
N ARG A 157 8.65 -0.31 7.76
CA ARG A 157 8.39 1.06 8.24
C ARG A 157 7.07 1.61 7.75
N ARG A 158 6.66 1.27 6.52
CA ARG A 158 5.31 1.61 6.04
C ARG A 158 4.21 0.89 6.83
N SER A 159 4.50 -0.31 7.34
CA SER A 159 3.51 -1.22 7.93
C SER A 159 3.23 -0.99 9.43
N VAL A 160 3.23 0.27 9.88
CA VAL A 160 3.04 0.63 11.30
C VAL A 160 1.72 1.40 11.49
N GLY A 161 0.98 1.09 12.56
CA GLY A 161 -0.25 1.80 12.93
C GLY A 161 -1.46 1.47 12.03
N SER A 162 -2.36 2.46 11.90
CA SER A 162 -3.62 2.37 11.14
C SER A 162 -3.50 2.84 9.69
N LEU A 163 -2.41 3.54 9.38
CA LEU A 163 -2.15 4.23 8.13
C LEU A 163 -0.80 3.75 7.60
N HIS A 164 -0.81 3.13 6.44
CA HIS A 164 0.38 2.61 5.79
C HIS A 164 0.67 3.43 4.55
N ILE A 165 1.75 4.20 4.55
CA ILE A 165 2.13 5.06 3.42
C ILE A 165 3.54 4.69 2.99
N ASP A 166 3.75 4.63 1.68
CA ASP A 166 5.10 4.53 1.11
C ASP A 166 5.11 5.14 -0.29
N THR A 167 6.30 5.49 -0.75
CA THR A 167 6.54 6.12 -2.05
C THR A 167 7.64 5.37 -2.77
N LEU A 168 7.50 5.19 -4.09
CA LEU A 168 8.56 4.67 -4.94
C LEU A 168 8.68 5.57 -6.18
N THR A 169 9.90 5.73 -6.68
CA THR A 169 10.18 6.49 -7.91
C THR A 169 10.90 5.55 -8.87
N ILE A 170 10.29 5.29 -10.04
CA ILE A 170 10.76 4.34 -11.05
C ILE A 170 10.50 4.89 -12.45
N PRO A 171 11.08 4.28 -13.51
CA PRO A 171 10.73 4.60 -14.89
C PRO A 171 9.21 4.50 -15.16
N ALA A 172 8.68 5.41 -15.97
CA ALA A 172 7.28 5.42 -16.36
C ALA A 172 6.87 4.15 -17.12
N SER A 173 7.77 3.65 -17.98
CA SER A 173 7.63 2.38 -18.70
C SER A 173 7.43 1.18 -17.76
N ASP A 174 8.18 1.13 -16.65
CA ASP A 174 8.03 0.12 -15.60
C ASP A 174 6.70 0.30 -14.87
N LEU A 175 6.38 1.52 -14.45
CA LEU A 175 5.14 1.80 -13.73
C LEU A 175 3.91 1.40 -14.54
N ALA A 176 3.93 1.57 -15.86
CA ALA A 176 2.85 1.18 -16.77
C ALA A 176 2.49 -0.31 -16.70
N GLN A 177 3.45 -1.17 -16.32
CA GLN A 177 3.28 -2.62 -16.21
C GLN A 177 2.88 -3.07 -14.79
N ARG A 178 2.97 -2.20 -13.79
CA ARG A 178 2.75 -2.50 -12.37
C ARG A 178 1.33 -2.18 -11.88
N GLY A 179 0.36 -1.94 -12.79
CA GLY A 179 -0.98 -1.41 -12.49
C GLY A 179 -1.93 -2.27 -11.62
N VAL A 180 -1.46 -3.36 -11.02
CA VAL A 180 -2.25 -4.20 -10.10
C VAL A 180 -1.70 -4.08 -8.69
N MET A 181 -2.58 -3.76 -7.75
CA MET A 181 -2.25 -3.72 -6.32
C MET A 181 -3.04 -4.77 -5.55
N ALA A 182 -2.47 -5.27 -4.45
CA ALA A 182 -3.14 -6.18 -3.54
C ALA A 182 -3.31 -5.52 -2.18
N VAL A 183 -4.47 -5.74 -1.54
CA VAL A 183 -4.68 -5.51 -0.10
C VAL A 183 -4.93 -6.86 0.56
N TYR A 184 -4.12 -7.20 1.55
CA TYR A 184 -4.13 -8.52 2.17
C TYR A 184 -3.89 -8.44 3.69
N PRO A 185 -4.44 -9.38 4.47
CA PRO A 185 -4.17 -9.49 5.90
C PRO A 185 -2.87 -10.24 6.16
N VAL A 186 -2.16 -9.83 7.21
CA VAL A 186 -1.10 -10.62 7.86
C VAL A 186 -1.59 -11.17 9.20
N GLY A 187 -0.72 -11.72 10.03
CA GLY A 187 -1.07 -12.03 11.42
C GLY A 187 -1.58 -10.83 12.23
N GLY A 188 -2.11 -11.07 13.41
CA GLY A 188 -2.61 -10.00 14.27
C GLY A 188 -3.62 -10.47 15.31
N TRP A 189 -4.15 -9.52 16.08
CA TRP A 189 -5.09 -9.82 17.18
C TRP A 189 -6.33 -10.57 16.70
N TRP A 190 -6.93 -10.18 15.57
CA TRP A 190 -8.08 -10.90 15.02
C TRP A 190 -7.75 -12.34 14.61
N LYS A 191 -6.50 -12.66 14.26
CA LYS A 191 -6.07 -14.05 14.00
C LYS A 191 -5.86 -14.84 15.29
N GLU A 192 -5.45 -14.18 16.37
CA GLU A 192 -5.04 -14.83 17.63
C GLU A 192 -6.15 -14.94 18.66
N SER A 193 -7.07 -13.99 18.68
CA SER A 193 -8.21 -13.99 19.59
C SER A 193 -9.12 -15.17 19.27
N ARG A 194 -9.66 -15.87 20.28
CA ARG A 194 -10.75 -16.84 20.07
C ARG A 194 -12.13 -16.22 20.25
N LYS A 195 -12.20 -14.98 20.75
CA LYS A 195 -13.45 -14.32 21.18
C LYS A 195 -14.21 -13.63 20.04
N VAL A 196 -13.53 -13.33 18.94
CA VAL A 196 -14.06 -12.48 17.85
C VAL A 196 -14.52 -13.36 16.69
N ASP A 197 -15.82 -13.54 16.44
CA ASP A 197 -16.26 -14.36 15.29
C ASP A 197 -15.78 -13.78 13.95
N PRO A 198 -14.85 -14.44 13.22
CA PRO A 198 -14.34 -13.92 11.95
C PRO A 198 -15.43 -13.77 10.89
N ALA A 199 -16.52 -14.55 11.00
CA ALA A 199 -17.63 -14.46 10.06
C ALA A 199 -18.42 -13.15 10.16
N ARG A 200 -18.27 -12.42 11.28
CA ARG A 200 -18.90 -11.11 11.52
C ARG A 200 -17.90 -9.94 11.36
N CYS A 201 -16.67 -10.27 11.02
CA CYS A 201 -15.53 -9.38 11.01
C CYS A 201 -15.25 -8.88 9.60
N LEU A 202 -16.05 -7.91 9.18
CA LEU A 202 -15.88 -7.20 7.93
C LEU A 202 -15.13 -5.89 8.17
N THR A 203 -13.98 -5.73 7.54
CA THR A 203 -13.12 -4.54 7.70
C THR A 203 -13.25 -3.64 6.49
N ARG A 204 -13.57 -2.36 6.72
CA ARG A 204 -13.54 -1.31 5.70
C ARG A 204 -12.14 -0.74 5.58
N PHE A 205 -11.69 -0.48 4.36
CA PHE A 205 -10.43 0.19 4.10
C PHE A 205 -10.53 1.15 2.92
N SER A 206 -9.56 2.05 2.83
CA SER A 206 -9.37 2.96 1.70
C SER A 206 -7.94 2.80 1.19
N LEU A 207 -7.81 2.58 -0.11
CA LEU A 207 -6.55 2.48 -0.83
C LEU A 207 -6.43 3.69 -1.74
N VAL A 208 -5.41 4.51 -1.51
CA VAL A 208 -5.12 5.71 -2.29
C VAL A 208 -3.82 5.48 -3.03
N ALA A 209 -3.83 5.64 -4.34
CA ALA A 209 -2.65 5.57 -5.20
C ALA A 209 -2.52 6.89 -5.96
N GLU A 210 -1.40 7.56 -5.80
CA GLU A 210 -1.09 8.83 -6.43
C GLU A 210 0.08 8.63 -7.37
N ILE A 211 -0.09 9.01 -8.63
CA ILE A 211 0.98 9.01 -9.64
C ILE A 211 1.29 10.47 -9.94
N ASP A 212 2.57 10.81 -9.91
CA ASP A 212 3.07 12.14 -10.20
C ASP A 212 4.23 12.04 -11.19
N ALA A 213 4.09 12.72 -12.32
CA ALA A 213 5.14 12.85 -13.34
C ALA A 213 5.89 14.18 -13.25
N GLU A 214 5.63 14.98 -12.21
CA GLU A 214 6.28 16.24 -11.82
C GLU A 214 6.53 17.19 -13.01
N GLU A 215 7.71 17.08 -13.62
CA GLU A 215 8.25 17.97 -14.66
C GLU A 215 7.77 17.66 -16.09
N GLN A 216 6.97 16.62 -16.29
CA GLN A 216 6.52 16.22 -17.62
C GLN A 216 5.22 16.92 -18.02
N GLU A 217 5.20 17.54 -19.21
CA GLU A 217 3.97 18.08 -19.82
C GLU A 217 3.09 16.94 -20.35
N VAL A 218 2.43 16.23 -19.43
CA VAL A 218 1.51 15.14 -19.72
C VAL A 218 0.18 15.32 -19.01
N ASP A 219 -0.86 14.72 -19.60
CA ASP A 219 -2.20 14.68 -19.02
C ASP A 219 -2.51 13.25 -18.54
N LEU A 220 -2.06 12.93 -17.33
CA LEU A 220 -2.40 11.65 -16.69
C LEU A 220 -3.89 11.60 -16.34
N TYR A 221 -4.48 12.75 -15.98
CA TYR A 221 -5.86 12.85 -15.55
C TYR A 221 -6.84 12.44 -16.66
N ALA A 222 -6.67 12.96 -17.88
CA ALA A 222 -7.56 12.66 -18.99
C ALA A 222 -7.60 11.17 -19.36
N GLU A 223 -6.45 10.48 -19.39
CA GLU A 223 -6.42 9.04 -19.69
C GLU A 223 -7.14 8.24 -18.59
N VAL A 224 -6.89 8.57 -17.33
CA VAL A 224 -7.58 7.94 -16.19
C VAL A 224 -9.09 8.17 -16.25
N GLN A 225 -9.52 9.40 -16.53
CA GLN A 225 -10.93 9.76 -16.64
C GLN A 225 -11.62 8.94 -17.75
N GLN A 226 -10.98 8.81 -18.92
CA GLN A 226 -11.48 7.99 -20.02
C GLN A 226 -11.58 6.51 -19.64
N ALA A 227 -10.56 5.98 -18.96
CA ALA A 227 -10.56 4.59 -18.50
C ALA A 227 -11.67 4.31 -17.47
N ILE A 228 -11.94 5.25 -16.55
CA ILE A 228 -13.05 5.15 -15.59
C ILE A 228 -14.40 5.21 -16.32
N ALA A 229 -14.58 6.16 -17.24
CA ALA A 229 -15.81 6.29 -18.01
C ALA A 229 -16.13 5.00 -18.79
N ALA A 230 -15.13 4.40 -19.45
CA ALA A 230 -15.29 3.13 -20.16
C ALA A 230 -15.70 1.98 -19.23
N ARG A 231 -15.12 1.90 -18.01
CA ARG A 231 -15.48 0.87 -17.02
C ARG A 231 -16.91 1.03 -16.50
N ASN A 232 -17.38 2.26 -16.30
CA ASN A 232 -18.72 2.52 -15.82
C ASN A 232 -19.81 2.15 -16.84
N VAL A 233 -19.54 2.28 -18.14
CA VAL A 233 -20.47 1.89 -19.21
C VAL A 233 -20.67 0.37 -19.28
N VAL A 234 -19.65 -0.42 -18.92
CA VAL A 234 -19.71 -1.89 -18.92
C VAL A 234 -20.47 -2.46 -17.71
N GLN A 235 -20.72 -1.65 -16.67
CA GLN A 235 -21.45 -2.05 -15.47
C GLN A 235 -22.96 -1.73 -15.49
N VAL A 236 -23.48 -1.23 -16.63
CA VAL A 236 -24.92 -0.95 -16.85
C VAL A 236 -25.59 -2.11 -17.57
#